data_AF-A0AAV6CQS4-F1
#
_entry.id   AF-A0AAV6CQS4-F1
#
_cell.length_a   1.000
_cell.length_b   1.000
_cell.length_c   1.000
_cell.angle_alpha   90.00
_cell.angle_beta   90.00
_cell.angle_gamma   90.00
#
_symmetry.space_group_name_H-M   'P 1'
#
loop_
_entity.id
_entity.type
_entity.pdbx_description
1 polymer ?
#
loop_
_entity_poly.entity_id
_entity_poly.type
_entity_poly.pdbx_seq_one_letter_code
_entity_poly.pdbx_strand_id
1 'polypeptide(L)'
;KLAYLLYEKGHMLMSVFMLPNTAEAGTLPGKAVSYRGHEYLTRDRKSLRTVSWRDGRAVFSLVSLLDYDALLECADRLRAERARETRL
;
A
#
# COMPACT_ATOMS: atom_id res chain seq x y z
N LYS A 1 13.08 -3.65 10.17
CA LYS A 1 13.39 -4.59 9.07
C LYS A 1 12.31 -4.44 8.00
N LEU A 2 12.68 -4.36 6.72
CA LEU A 2 11.72 -4.35 5.60
C LEU A 2 11.17 -5.77 5.43
N ALA A 3 9.86 -5.92 5.34
CA ALA A 3 9.21 -7.14 4.87
C ALA A 3 8.58 -6.86 3.50
N TYR A 4 8.58 -7.86 2.61
CA TYR A 4 7.97 -7.74 1.30
C TYR A 4 7.33 -9.06 0.85
N LEU A 5 6.31 -8.94 0.01
CA LEU A 5 5.66 -10.05 -0.69
C LEU A 5 5.50 -9.66 -2.17
N LEU A 6 5.67 -10.64 -3.06
CA LEU A 6 5.41 -10.48 -4.49
C LEU A 6 4.23 -11.36 -4.88
N TYR A 7 3.22 -10.74 -5.47
CA TYR A 7 2.08 -11.42 -6.08
C TYR A 7 2.25 -11.42 -7.59
N GLU A 8 1.94 -12.56 -8.20
CA GLU A 8 1.95 -12.75 -9.65
C GLU A 8 0.60 -13.33 -10.09
N LYS A 9 0.02 -12.74 -11.13
CA LYS A 9 -1.16 -13.28 -11.82
C LYS A 9 -1.00 -13.08 -13.32
N GLY A 10 -0.70 -14.16 -14.04
CA GLY A 10 -0.34 -14.08 -15.46
C GLY A 10 0.92 -13.23 -15.63
N HIS A 11 0.85 -12.17 -16.44
CA HIS A 11 1.95 -11.23 -16.64
C HIS A 11 1.92 -10.01 -15.70
N MET A 12 1.01 -10.00 -14.72
CA MET A 12 0.84 -8.88 -13.80
C MET A 12 1.55 -9.17 -12.48
N LEU A 13 2.42 -8.25 -12.08
CA LEU A 13 3.15 -8.30 -10.81
C LEU A 13 2.66 -7.20 -9.87
N MET A 14 2.54 -7.53 -8.58
CA MET A 14 2.28 -6.57 -7.52
C MET A 14 3.18 -6.87 -6.32
N SER A 15 3.99 -5.89 -5.94
CA SER A 15 4.84 -5.98 -4.75
C SER A 15 4.18 -5.26 -3.58
N VAL A 16 4.12 -5.91 -2.43
CA VAL A 16 3.69 -5.32 -1.16
C VAL A 16 4.94 -5.14 -0.30
N PHE A 17 5.20 -3.92 0.14
CA PHE A 17 6.25 -3.59 1.09
C PHE A 17 5.63 -3.17 2.42
N MET A 18 6.22 -3.66 3.52
CA MET A 18 5.88 -3.27 4.88
C MET A 18 7.13 -2.74 5.57
N LEU A 19 7.06 -1.49 6.01
CA LEU A 19 8.14 -0.79 6.70
C LEU A 19 7.67 -0.39 8.11
N PRO A 20 8.56 -0.36 9.11
CA PRO A 20 8.22 0.27 10.37
C PRO A 20 7.97 1.76 10.16
N ASN A 21 6.90 2.28 10.77
CA ASN A 21 6.56 3.70 10.80
C ASN A 21 7.41 4.38 11.89
N THR A 22 8.68 4.65 11.57
CA THR A 22 9.58 5.41 12.46
C THR A 22 9.31 6.91 12.33
N ALA A 23 9.63 7.69 13.37
CA ALA A 23 9.50 9.15 13.32
C ALA A 23 10.31 9.80 12.17
N GLU A 24 11.40 9.14 11.74
CA GLU A 24 12.22 9.53 10.58
C GLU A 24 11.57 9.21 9.23
N ALA A 25 10.49 8.42 9.17
CA ALA A 25 9.80 8.09 7.93
C ALA A 25 9.12 9.31 7.26
N GLY A 26 9.15 10.48 7.91
CA GLY A 26 8.79 11.77 7.33
C GLY A 26 7.36 11.83 6.80
N THR A 27 7.02 12.89 6.07
CA THR A 27 5.81 12.90 5.24
C THR A 27 6.03 11.92 4.09
N LEU A 28 5.22 10.85 4.03
CA LEU A 28 5.27 9.90 2.93
C LEU A 28 5.02 10.65 1.60
N PRO A 29 5.89 10.50 0.59
CA PRO A 29 5.76 11.23 -0.66
C PRO A 29 4.58 10.69 -1.47
N GLY A 30 3.74 11.57 -1.99
CA GLY A 30 2.61 11.20 -2.84
C GLY A 30 1.48 12.22 -2.78
N LYS A 31 0.45 11.99 -3.60
CA LYS A 31 -0.79 12.74 -3.58
C LYS A 31 -1.79 12.04 -2.65
N ALA A 32 -2.37 12.77 -1.71
CA ALA A 32 -3.43 12.25 -0.85
C ALA A 32 -4.71 11.97 -1.66
N VAL A 33 -5.29 10.79 -1.45
CA VAL A 33 -6.55 10.35 -2.06
C VAL A 33 -7.38 9.66 -0.97
N SER A 34 -8.68 9.96 -0.95
CA SER A 34 -9.64 9.23 -0.13
C SER A 34 -10.30 8.13 -0.97
N TYR A 35 -10.36 6.91 -0.44
CA TYR A 35 -11.01 5.77 -1.06
C TYR A 35 -11.74 4.96 0.00
N ARG A 36 -13.07 4.76 -0.18
CA ARG A 36 -13.95 4.04 0.76
C ARG A 36 -13.83 4.47 2.23
N GLY A 37 -13.60 5.77 2.46
CA GLY A 37 -13.46 6.33 3.82
C GLY A 37 -12.08 6.18 4.44
N HIS A 38 -11.11 5.61 3.71
CA HIS A 38 -9.71 5.53 4.11
C HIS A 38 -8.84 6.47 3.29
N GLU A 39 -7.80 7.02 3.93
CA GLU A 39 -6.81 7.85 3.26
C GLU A 39 -5.61 7.02 2.79
N TYR A 40 -5.19 7.31 1.55
CA TYR A 40 -4.04 6.73 0.88
C TYR A 40 -3.19 7.82 0.25
N LEU A 41 -1.95 7.46 -0.06
CA LEU A 41 -1.02 8.28 -0.83
C LEU A 41 -0.71 7.57 -2.14
N THR A 42 -0.90 8.26 -3.25
CA THR A 42 -0.60 7.76 -4.59
C THR A 42 0.66 8.39 -5.16
N ARG A 43 1.47 7.59 -5.88
CA ARG A 43 2.69 8.08 -6.53
C ARG A 43 3.01 7.27 -7.78
N ASP A 44 3.30 7.98 -8.87
CA ASP A 44 3.79 7.38 -10.11
C ASP A 44 5.32 7.47 -10.22
N ARG A 45 5.96 6.40 -10.68
CA ARG A 45 7.39 6.39 -11.03
C ARG A 45 7.65 5.41 -12.17
N LYS A 46 8.11 5.92 -13.32
CA LYS A 46 8.52 5.11 -14.49
C LYS A 46 7.48 4.01 -14.83
N SER A 47 6.22 4.40 -15.01
CA SER A 47 5.04 3.54 -15.26
C SER A 47 4.53 2.68 -14.09
N LEU A 48 5.28 2.57 -12.99
CA LEU A 48 4.80 1.91 -11.78
C LEU A 48 3.97 2.88 -10.95
N ARG A 49 2.81 2.40 -10.51
CA ARG A 49 1.92 3.08 -9.57
C ARG A 49 2.19 2.56 -8.18
N THR A 50 2.18 3.46 -7.21
CA THR A 50 2.34 3.14 -5.80
C THR A 50 1.14 3.66 -5.02
N VAL A 51 0.58 2.81 -4.15
CA VAL A 51 -0.41 3.18 -3.14
C VAL A 51 0.17 2.85 -1.78
N SER A 52 0.25 3.87 -0.91
CA SER A 52 0.80 3.73 0.43
C SER A 52 -0.16 4.23 1.49
N TRP A 53 -0.15 3.60 2.67
CA TRP A 53 -0.87 4.07 3.85
C TRP A 53 -0.12 3.72 5.12
N ARG A 54 -0.50 4.39 6.21
CA ARG A 54 -0.08 4.05 7.56
C ARG A 54 -1.13 3.18 8.23
N ASP A 55 -0.67 2.15 8.90
CA ASP A 55 -1.49 1.27 9.73
C ASP A 55 -0.74 1.00 11.05
N GLY A 56 -1.14 1.74 12.09
CA GLY A 56 -0.47 1.75 13.39
C GLY A 56 1.03 2.07 13.29
N ARG A 57 1.86 1.10 13.65
CA ARG A 57 3.34 1.21 13.65
C ARG A 57 3.98 0.77 12.33
N ALA A 58 3.20 0.54 11.28
CA ALA A 58 3.70 0.14 9.96
C ALA A 58 3.24 1.09 8.85
N VAL A 59 4.08 1.19 7.82
CA VAL A 59 3.74 1.77 6.52
C VAL A 59 3.65 0.63 5.52
N PHE A 60 2.55 0.57 4.80
CA PHE A 60 2.36 -0.35 3.69
C PHE A 60 2.51 0.40 2.37
N SER A 61 3.07 -0.25 1.36
CA SER A 61 3.15 0.28 0.00
C SER A 61 2.97 -0.84 -1.01
N LEU A 62 1.96 -0.70 -1.85
CA LEU A 62 1.70 -1.56 -3.00
C LEU A 62 2.29 -0.91 -4.23
N VAL A 63 3.08 -1.65 -5.00
CA VAL A 63 3.74 -1.18 -6.23
C VAL A 63 3.39 -2.12 -7.38
N SER A 64 2.81 -1.60 -8.45
CA SER A 64 2.39 -2.40 -9.60
C SER A 64 2.23 -1.57 -10.88
N LEU A 65 2.06 -2.26 -12.01
CA LEU A 65 1.59 -1.67 -13.28
C LEU A 65 0.06 -1.56 -13.36
N LEU A 66 -0.67 -2.13 -12.40
CA LEU A 66 -2.12 -1.97 -12.26
C LEU A 66 -2.51 -0.50 -12.25
N ASP A 67 -3.72 -0.18 -12.72
CA ASP A 67 -4.31 1.14 -12.55
C ASP A 67 -4.56 1.46 -11.07
N TYR A 68 -4.85 2.74 -10.78
CA TYR A 68 -5.04 3.17 -9.40
C TYR A 68 -6.28 2.59 -8.75
N ASP A 69 -7.35 2.35 -9.49
CA ASP A 69 -8.61 1.84 -8.92
C ASP A 69 -8.41 0.40 -8.42
N ALA A 70 -7.79 -0.45 -9.23
CA ALA A 70 -7.42 -1.81 -8.84
C ALA A 70 -6.41 -1.81 -7.69
N LEU A 71 -5.40 -0.93 -7.71
CA LEU A 71 -4.39 -0.87 -6.66
C LEU A 71 -4.95 -0.36 -5.33
N LEU A 72 -5.89 0.59 -5.36
CA LEU A 72 -6.64 1.07 -4.20
C LEU A 72 -7.56 -0.01 -3.63
N GLU A 73 -8.24 -0.77 -4.48
CA GLU A 73 -9.05 -1.91 -4.04
C GLU A 73 -8.19 -2.96 -3.33
N CYS A 74 -7.01 -3.31 -3.88
CA CYS A 74 -6.07 -4.22 -3.23
C CYS A 74 -5.58 -3.68 -1.88
N ALA A 75 -5.27 -2.38 -1.80
CA ALA A 75 -4.83 -1.73 -0.56
C ALA A 75 -5.93 -1.75 0.52
N ASP A 76 -7.17 -1.43 0.16
CA ASP A 76 -8.33 -1.45 1.04
C ASP A 76 -8.64 -2.86 1.56
N ARG A 77 -8.59 -3.86 0.67
CA ARG A 77 -8.77 -5.26 1.07
C ARG A 77 -7.69 -5.73 2.05
N LEU A 78 -6.42 -5.42 1.77
CA LEU A 78 -5.32 -5.79 2.67
C LEU A 78 -5.48 -5.11 4.05
N ARG A 79 -5.87 -3.83 4.07
CA ARG A 79 -6.17 -3.09 5.30
C ARG A 79 -7.29 -3.78 6.10
N ALA A 80 -8.38 -4.19 5.44
CA ALA A 80 -9.50 -4.85 6.09
C ALA A 80 -9.16 -6.27 6.61
N GLU A 81 -8.36 -7.04 5.88
CA GLU A 81 -7.84 -8.35 6.32
C GLU A 81 -6.96 -8.20 7.57
N ARG A 82 -6.02 -7.25 7.55
CA ARG A 82 -5.14 -6.94 8.70
C ARG A 82 -5.91 -6.48 9.94
N ALA A 83 -6.92 -5.63 9.76
CA ALA A 83 -7.78 -5.19 10.85
C ALA A 83 -8.57 -6.35 11.48
N ARG A 84 -8.92 -7.38 10.72
CA ARG A 84 -9.55 -8.60 11.25
C ARG A 84 -8.56 -9.46 12.02
N GLU A 85 -7.36 -9.68 11.48
CA GLU A 85 -6.30 -10.45 12.15
C GLU A 85 -5.87 -9.84 13.48
N THR A 86 -5.83 -8.51 13.58
CA THR A 86 -5.37 -7.82 14.80
C THR A 86 -6.44 -7.75 15.90
N ARG A 87 -7.70 -8.06 15.57
CA ARG A 87 -8.83 -8.14 16.53
C ARG A 87 -8.99 -9.52 17.17
N LEU A 88 -8.36 -10.53 16.59
CA LEU A 88 -8.30 -11.90 17.11
C LEU A 88 -7.11 -12.04 18.06
#